data_AF-A0A7J0EM18-F1
#
_entry.id   AF-A0A7J0EM18-F1
#
_cell.length_a   1.000
_cell.length_b   1.000
_cell.length_c   1.000
_cell.angle_alpha   90.00
_cell.angle_beta   90.00
_cell.angle_gamma   90.00
#
_symmetry.space_group_name_H-M   'P 1'
#
loop_
_entity.id
_entity.type
_entity.pdbx_description
1 polymer ?
#
loop_
_entity_poly.entity_id
_entity_poly.type
_entity_poly.pdbx_seq_one_letter_code
_entity_poly.pdbx_strand_id
1 'polypeptide(L)'
;MTRNPGAVQERVLREILSQNAETEYLRRYGLSRATDRDTFKARVPVVTYEDLQPEIQRIANGDRSPIFSSRPISEFLTSSGTSAGERKLMPTIHEELDRRQLLYSLLMPVMNLYVPGLDKGKGLYFLFVKAETKTPGGLVARPVLTSYYKSEHFKTRPYDPYNVYTSPNAAILCPDSFQSMYAQMLCGLLARRQVLRVGAVFASGLLRAIRFLQLHWSQLANDIRNGTLNPRITDLNIQDCMHEVLKPDPDLADFVCKQCEGENWDRIITRIWPNTKYLDVIVTGAMSQYIPTLDYYSGGLPLACTMYASSECYFGLNLKPMSKPSEVSYTIMPNMAYFEFILLGESAPSLSRNSPPRLVDLADVEMGKEYELVPRCVNFTPIVELLDSRVISAHFSPALLHWTPERLH
;
A
#
# COMPACT_ATOMS: atom_id res chain seq x y z
N MET A 1 7.35 16.53 11.16
CA MET A 1 6.56 15.28 11.28
C MET A 1 6.88 14.55 12.57
N THR A 2 7.97 13.79 12.69
CA THR A 2 8.26 12.96 13.89
C THR A 2 8.82 13.70 15.11
N ARG A 3 9.30 14.94 14.96
CA ARG A 3 9.83 15.75 16.07
C ARG A 3 8.75 16.29 17.00
N ASN A 4 7.65 16.78 16.43
CA ASN A 4 6.53 17.38 17.16
C ASN A 4 5.22 16.73 16.71
N PRO A 5 5.04 15.40 16.91
CA PRO A 5 3.88 14.70 16.38
C PRO A 5 2.56 15.24 16.95
N GLY A 6 2.52 15.63 18.23
CA GLY A 6 1.33 16.23 18.86
C GLY A 6 0.87 17.53 18.19
N ALA A 7 1.80 18.46 17.93
CA ALA A 7 1.47 19.71 17.24
C ALA A 7 1.02 19.49 15.79
N VAL A 8 1.62 18.50 15.10
CA VAL A 8 1.18 18.13 13.74
C VAL A 8 -0.23 17.53 13.77
N GLN A 9 -0.52 16.64 14.73
CA GLN A 9 -1.82 16.01 14.93
C GLN A 9 -2.91 17.04 15.26
N GLU A 10 -2.63 18.01 16.14
CA GLU A 10 -3.55 19.08 16.46
C GLU A 10 -3.88 19.95 15.23
N ARG A 11 -2.86 20.31 14.44
CA ARG A 11 -3.06 21.05 13.19
C ARG A 11 -3.88 20.25 12.19
N VAL A 12 -3.55 18.96 12.00
CA VAL A 12 -4.28 18.08 11.08
C VAL A 12 -5.74 17.98 11.50
N LEU A 13 -6.04 17.74 12.78
CA LEU A 13 -7.41 17.72 13.28
C LEU A 13 -8.13 19.04 13.05
N ARG A 14 -7.47 20.18 13.32
CA ARG A 14 -8.04 21.51 13.09
C ARG A 14 -8.39 21.76 11.63
N GLU A 15 -7.48 21.44 10.69
CA GLU A 15 -7.72 21.57 9.24
C GLU A 15 -8.93 20.72 8.81
N ILE A 16 -8.94 19.48 9.28
CA ILE A 16 -9.96 18.47 9.07
C ILE A 16 -11.33 18.92 9.58
N LEU A 17 -11.43 19.44 10.80
CA LEU A 17 -12.69 19.94 11.38
C LEU A 17 -13.14 21.25 10.71
N SER A 18 -12.20 22.14 10.39
CA SER A 18 -12.50 23.41 9.72
C SER A 18 -13.09 23.19 8.33
N GLN A 19 -12.51 22.28 7.55
CA GLN A 19 -12.99 21.93 6.22
C GLN A 19 -14.42 21.37 6.25
N ASN A 20 -14.76 20.64 7.31
CA ASN A 20 -15.96 19.81 7.35
C ASN A 20 -16.99 20.27 8.37
N ALA A 21 -16.82 21.47 8.92
CA ALA A 21 -17.68 22.03 9.97
C ALA A 21 -19.17 21.99 9.63
N GLU A 22 -19.52 22.16 8.35
CA GLU A 22 -20.92 22.19 7.87
C GLU A 22 -21.44 20.84 7.35
N THR A 23 -20.68 19.74 7.51
CA THR A 23 -21.15 18.42 7.08
C THR A 23 -22.30 17.92 7.96
N GLU A 24 -23.16 17.08 7.40
CA GLU A 24 -24.30 16.50 8.15
C GLU A 24 -23.81 15.74 9.39
N TYR A 25 -22.74 14.95 9.25
CA TYR A 25 -22.20 14.14 10.33
C TYR A 25 -21.67 14.99 11.49
N LEU A 26 -20.87 16.03 11.22
CA LEU A 26 -20.35 16.88 12.30
C LEU A 26 -21.43 17.78 12.92
N ARG A 27 -22.43 18.22 12.14
CA ARG A 27 -23.58 18.95 12.66
C ARG A 27 -24.43 18.10 13.61
N ARG A 28 -24.60 16.80 13.33
CA ARG A 28 -25.32 15.86 14.21
C ARG A 28 -24.75 15.82 15.62
N TYR A 29 -23.43 15.98 15.76
CA TYR A 29 -22.74 15.99 17.06
C TYR A 29 -22.44 17.41 17.57
N GLY A 30 -23.05 18.44 16.97
CA GLY A 30 -22.92 19.82 17.42
C GLY A 30 -21.51 20.39 17.30
N LEU A 31 -20.71 19.92 16.33
CA LEU A 31 -19.29 20.34 16.17
C LEU A 31 -19.08 21.51 15.20
N SER A 32 -20.15 22.10 14.67
CA SER A 32 -20.13 22.99 13.50
C SER A 32 -19.26 24.25 13.58
N ARG A 33 -18.60 24.54 14.71
CA ARG A 33 -17.61 25.63 14.82
C ARG A 33 -16.40 25.29 15.69
N ALA A 34 -16.43 24.18 16.42
CA ALA A 34 -15.34 23.81 17.31
C ALA A 34 -14.30 23.00 16.52
N THR A 35 -13.05 23.42 16.63
CA THR A 35 -11.91 22.81 15.94
C THR A 35 -10.83 22.35 16.91
N ASP A 36 -11.13 22.43 18.22
CA ASP A 36 -10.27 21.98 19.28
C ASP A 36 -10.47 20.49 19.58
N ARG A 37 -9.36 19.87 20.01
CA ARG A 37 -9.27 18.43 20.27
C ARG A 37 -10.20 17.96 21.38
N ASP A 38 -10.33 18.72 22.47
CA ASP A 38 -11.10 18.30 23.64
C ASP A 38 -12.61 18.28 23.33
N THR A 39 -13.11 19.29 22.60
CA THR A 39 -14.50 19.30 22.14
C THR A 39 -14.77 18.16 21.16
N PHE A 40 -13.83 17.88 20.24
CA PHE A 40 -13.95 16.75 19.32
C PHE A 40 -14.08 15.42 20.06
N LYS A 41 -13.14 15.12 20.98
CA LYS A 41 -13.15 13.90 21.80
C LYS A 41 -14.41 13.77 22.65
N ALA A 42 -14.95 14.89 23.15
CA ALA A 42 -16.15 14.89 23.99
C ALA A 42 -17.45 14.67 23.21
N ARG A 43 -17.52 15.08 21.93
CA ARG A 43 -18.77 15.10 21.15
C ARG A 43 -18.86 14.01 20.08
N VAL A 44 -17.75 13.59 19.49
CA VAL A 44 -17.77 12.62 18.38
C VAL A 44 -17.55 11.21 18.90
N PRO A 45 -18.52 10.31 18.72
CA PRO A 45 -18.38 8.93 19.17
C PRO A 45 -17.28 8.20 18.40
N VAL A 46 -16.68 7.21 19.05
CA VAL A 46 -15.96 6.15 18.35
C VAL A 46 -17.01 5.24 17.70
N VAL A 47 -16.81 4.88 16.44
CA VAL A 47 -17.80 4.17 15.61
C VAL A 47 -17.15 3.02 14.83
N THR A 48 -17.96 2.02 14.47
CA THR A 48 -17.59 0.96 13.53
C THR A 48 -18.10 1.27 12.12
N TYR A 49 -17.80 0.39 11.14
CA TYR A 49 -18.33 0.52 9.78
C TYR A 49 -19.86 0.44 9.75
N GLU A 50 -20.45 -0.44 10.56
CA GLU A 50 -21.89 -0.69 10.63
C GLU A 50 -22.66 0.56 11.10
N ASP A 51 -22.05 1.34 12.01
CA ASP A 51 -22.60 2.61 12.49
C ASP A 51 -22.69 3.67 11.38
N LEU A 52 -21.81 3.58 10.37
CA LEU A 52 -21.69 4.51 9.24
C LEU A 52 -22.35 4.00 7.95
N GLN A 53 -22.78 2.74 7.95
CA GLN A 53 -23.37 2.09 6.79
C GLN A 53 -24.57 2.88 6.21
N PRO A 54 -25.48 3.47 7.02
CA PRO A 54 -26.61 4.23 6.48
C PRO A 54 -26.18 5.42 5.61
N GLU A 55 -25.21 6.20 6.05
CA GLU A 55 -24.66 7.34 5.33
C GLU A 55 -23.83 6.91 4.11
N ILE A 56 -23.03 5.85 4.25
CA ILE A 56 -22.28 5.27 3.13
C ILE A 56 -23.25 4.82 2.02
N GLN A 57 -24.35 4.17 2.39
CA GLN A 57 -25.35 3.71 1.43
C GLN A 57 -26.08 4.87 0.74
N ARG A 58 -26.36 5.97 1.44
CA ARG A 58 -26.91 7.20 0.84
C ARG A 58 -25.98 7.74 -0.25
N ILE A 59 -24.69 7.87 0.04
CA ILE A 59 -23.69 8.34 -0.94
C ILE A 59 -23.58 7.37 -2.12
N ALA A 60 -23.52 6.06 -1.82
CA ALA A 60 -23.48 5.00 -2.83
C ALA A 60 -24.71 5.03 -3.75
N ASN A 61 -25.88 5.39 -3.22
CA ASN A 61 -27.14 5.51 -3.97
C ASN A 61 -27.33 6.84 -4.72
N GLY A 62 -26.40 7.79 -4.60
CA GLY A 62 -26.42 9.01 -5.39
C GLY A 62 -26.59 10.30 -4.58
N ASP A 63 -26.68 10.23 -3.25
CA ASP A 63 -26.66 11.44 -2.42
C ASP A 63 -25.28 12.12 -2.58
N ARG A 64 -25.31 13.41 -2.91
CA ARG A 64 -24.11 14.27 -3.11
C ARG A 64 -24.07 15.43 -2.12
N SER A 65 -25.00 15.46 -1.16
CA SER A 65 -24.92 16.41 -0.05
C SER A 65 -23.67 16.15 0.79
N PRO A 66 -23.12 17.18 1.48
CA PRO A 66 -21.91 17.04 2.28
C PRO A 66 -22.19 16.24 3.56
N ILE A 67 -22.28 14.91 3.44
CA ILE A 67 -22.59 14.02 4.57
C ILE A 67 -21.36 13.86 5.48
N PHE A 68 -20.24 13.38 4.92
CA PHE A 68 -18.99 13.17 5.65
C PHE A 68 -17.93 14.23 5.38
N SER A 69 -17.89 14.74 4.15
CA SER A 69 -16.88 15.70 3.71
C SER A 69 -17.54 16.86 2.96
N SER A 70 -16.98 18.06 3.09
CA SER A 70 -17.33 19.20 2.24
C SER A 70 -16.77 19.06 0.83
N ARG A 71 -15.77 18.18 0.64
CA ARG A 71 -15.28 17.78 -0.67
C ARG A 71 -16.13 16.62 -1.22
N PRO A 72 -16.43 16.60 -2.53
CA PRO A 72 -17.17 15.49 -3.12
C PRO A 72 -16.42 14.17 -2.98
N ILE A 73 -17.13 13.11 -2.58
CA ILE A 73 -16.60 11.75 -2.61
C ILE A 73 -16.34 11.35 -4.07
N SER A 74 -15.10 11.02 -4.39
CA SER A 74 -14.67 10.71 -5.76
C SER A 74 -14.88 9.24 -6.13
N GLU A 75 -14.67 8.33 -5.18
CA GLU A 75 -14.86 6.89 -5.36
C GLU A 75 -14.97 6.19 -3.98
N PHE A 76 -15.31 4.90 -3.99
CA PHE A 76 -15.24 4.03 -2.83
C PHE A 76 -14.05 3.07 -2.96
N LEU A 77 -13.18 3.07 -1.96
CA LEU A 77 -12.11 2.10 -1.84
C LEU A 77 -12.63 0.86 -1.13
N THR A 78 -12.60 -0.30 -1.79
CA THR A 78 -13.10 -1.54 -1.19
C THR A 78 -12.03 -2.13 -0.26
N SER A 79 -12.37 -2.30 1.01
CA SER A 79 -11.50 -2.99 1.98
C SER A 79 -11.50 -4.50 1.72
N SER A 80 -10.45 -5.18 2.18
CA SER A 80 -10.45 -6.65 2.27
C SER A 80 -11.28 -7.16 3.44
N GLY A 81 -11.56 -6.31 4.44
CA GLY A 81 -12.54 -6.61 5.49
C GLY A 81 -13.96 -6.63 4.91
N THR A 82 -14.77 -7.58 5.38
CA THR A 82 -16.16 -7.74 4.95
C THR A 82 -17.15 -7.37 6.06
N SER A 83 -18.32 -6.89 5.68
CA SER A 83 -19.48 -6.71 6.56
C SER A 83 -20.68 -7.34 5.86
N ALA A 84 -21.37 -8.27 6.55
CA ALA A 84 -22.42 -9.11 5.96
C ALA A 84 -22.02 -9.85 4.66
N GLY A 85 -20.74 -10.21 4.52
CA GLY A 85 -20.21 -10.92 3.34
C GLY A 85 -19.75 -10.02 2.18
N GLU A 86 -20.10 -8.73 2.21
CA GLU A 86 -19.71 -7.75 1.20
C GLU A 86 -18.48 -6.95 1.63
N ARG A 87 -17.69 -6.48 0.67
CA ARG A 87 -16.53 -5.63 0.96
C ARG A 87 -16.97 -4.28 1.51
N LYS A 88 -16.36 -3.84 2.61
CA LYS A 88 -16.64 -2.51 3.18
C LYS A 88 -16.24 -1.40 2.21
N LEU A 89 -17.10 -0.40 2.04
CA LEU A 89 -16.94 0.72 1.10
C LEU A 89 -16.37 1.96 1.79
N MET A 90 -15.15 2.33 1.42
CA MET A 90 -14.45 3.48 2.02
C MET A 90 -14.55 4.73 1.11
N PRO A 91 -15.38 5.75 1.45
CA PRO A 91 -15.53 6.98 0.64
C PRO A 91 -14.27 7.86 0.60
N THR A 92 -13.49 7.86 -0.49
CA THR A 92 -12.30 8.72 -0.62
C THR A 92 -12.61 9.99 -1.39
N ILE A 93 -11.81 11.04 -1.16
CA ILE A 93 -11.78 12.25 -2.00
C ILE A 93 -10.52 12.28 -2.86
N HIS A 94 -10.49 13.16 -3.87
CA HIS A 94 -9.37 13.25 -4.81
C HIS A 94 -8.04 13.65 -4.14
N GLU A 95 -8.06 14.60 -3.21
CA GLU A 95 -6.88 15.12 -2.49
C GLU A 95 -6.15 14.03 -1.67
N GLU A 96 -6.81 12.92 -1.32
CA GLU A 96 -6.16 11.80 -0.63
C GLU A 96 -5.11 11.08 -1.49
N LEU A 97 -5.21 11.16 -2.83
CA LEU A 97 -4.20 10.60 -3.73
C LEU A 97 -2.85 11.31 -3.54
N ASP A 98 -2.86 12.63 -3.33
CA ASP A 98 -1.64 13.41 -3.09
C ASP A 98 -0.97 13.00 -1.77
N ARG A 99 -1.76 12.76 -0.71
CA ARG A 99 -1.23 12.25 0.58
C ARG A 99 -0.62 10.86 0.43
N ARG A 100 -1.27 9.96 -0.32
CA ARG A 100 -0.74 8.61 -0.61
C ARG A 100 0.56 8.71 -1.39
N GLN A 101 0.62 9.56 -2.42
CA GLN A 101 1.82 9.78 -3.21
C GLN A 101 2.97 10.33 -2.35
N LEU A 102 2.68 11.25 -1.43
CA LEU A 102 3.66 11.74 -0.47
C LEU A 102 4.24 10.61 0.37
N LEU A 103 3.41 9.70 0.91
CA LEU A 103 3.93 8.56 1.69
C LEU A 103 4.81 7.63 0.83
N TYR A 104 4.39 7.33 -0.41
CA TYR A 104 5.22 6.55 -1.34
C TYR A 104 6.57 7.22 -1.62
N SER A 105 6.59 8.55 -1.77
CA SER A 105 7.83 9.30 -2.05
C SER A 105 8.88 9.21 -0.95
N LEU A 106 8.48 8.85 0.28
CA LEU A 106 9.40 8.69 1.41
C LEU A 106 10.09 7.31 1.44
N LEU A 107 9.56 6.30 0.74
CA LEU A 107 10.06 4.93 0.82
C LEU A 107 11.50 4.78 0.31
N MET A 108 11.77 5.26 -0.90
CA MET A 108 13.09 5.11 -1.53
C MET A 108 14.17 5.97 -0.87
N PRO A 109 13.91 7.22 -0.45
CA PRO A 109 14.86 7.98 0.37
C PRO A 109 15.27 7.25 1.65
N VAL A 110 14.31 6.64 2.37
CA VAL A 110 14.61 5.84 3.57
C VAL A 110 15.41 4.59 3.19
N MET A 111 14.99 3.85 2.17
CA MET A 111 15.68 2.65 1.71
C MET A 111 17.13 2.91 1.30
N ASN A 112 17.39 4.03 0.62
CA ASN A 112 18.72 4.39 0.12
C ASN A 112 19.75 4.60 1.26
N LEU A 113 19.31 4.86 2.49
CA LEU A 113 20.18 4.92 3.67
C LEU A 113 20.75 3.54 4.04
N TYR A 114 20.07 2.46 3.65
CA TYR A 114 20.44 1.09 4.01
C TYR A 114 20.97 0.30 2.82
N VAL A 115 20.41 0.53 1.63
CA VAL A 115 20.74 -0.21 0.41
C VAL A 115 21.07 0.81 -0.70
N PRO A 116 22.34 1.23 -0.82
CA PRO A 116 22.72 2.24 -1.80
C PRO A 116 22.73 1.68 -3.23
N GLY A 117 22.65 2.58 -4.22
CA GLY A 117 22.81 2.25 -5.63
C GLY A 117 21.59 1.55 -6.25
N LEU A 118 20.39 1.72 -5.68
CA LEU A 118 19.14 1.20 -6.26
C LEU A 118 18.67 2.00 -7.48
N ASP A 119 19.14 3.24 -7.61
CA ASP A 119 19.01 4.13 -8.76
C ASP A 119 19.73 3.65 -10.03
N LYS A 120 20.62 2.65 -9.90
CA LYS A 120 21.44 2.11 -11.00
C LYS A 120 20.82 0.90 -11.70
N GLY A 121 19.59 0.55 -11.37
CA GLY A 121 18.91 -0.61 -11.90
C GLY A 121 17.40 -0.50 -11.81
N LYS A 122 16.72 -1.65 -11.77
CA LYS A 122 15.27 -1.74 -11.83
C LYS A 122 14.71 -2.55 -10.67
N GLY A 123 13.45 -2.27 -10.35
CA GLY A 123 12.63 -3.13 -9.50
C GLY A 123 11.76 -4.07 -10.35
N LEU A 124 11.80 -5.36 -10.07
CA LEU A 124 10.81 -6.31 -10.57
C LEU A 124 9.67 -6.40 -9.56
N TYR A 125 8.56 -5.72 -9.86
CA TYR A 125 7.36 -5.73 -9.03
C TYR A 125 6.21 -6.39 -9.77
N PHE A 126 5.59 -7.39 -9.14
CA PHE A 126 4.37 -8.03 -9.63
C PHE A 126 3.15 -7.30 -9.06
N LEU A 127 2.62 -6.35 -9.83
CA LEU A 127 1.53 -5.46 -9.44
C LEU A 127 0.27 -5.77 -10.25
N PHE A 128 -0.89 -5.81 -9.60
CA PHE A 128 -2.14 -6.25 -10.23
C PHE A 128 -3.28 -5.31 -9.89
N VAL A 129 -4.01 -4.89 -10.93
CA VAL A 129 -5.37 -4.36 -10.75
C VAL A 129 -6.35 -5.49 -10.40
N LYS A 130 -7.50 -5.10 -9.85
CA LYS A 130 -8.63 -5.99 -9.53
C LYS A 130 -9.91 -5.45 -10.16
N ALA A 131 -10.93 -6.30 -10.18
CA ALA A 131 -12.27 -5.92 -10.61
C ALA A 131 -12.76 -4.67 -9.87
N GLU A 132 -13.52 -3.86 -10.59
CA GLU A 132 -14.18 -2.66 -10.11
C GLU A 132 -15.65 -2.73 -10.45
N THR A 133 -16.48 -2.11 -9.62
CA THR A 133 -17.93 -2.02 -9.80
C THR A 133 -18.36 -0.56 -9.76
N LYS A 134 -19.60 -0.29 -10.15
CA LYS A 134 -20.24 1.02 -9.96
C LYS A 134 -21.36 0.88 -8.95
N THR A 135 -21.45 1.83 -8.03
CA THR A 135 -22.58 1.94 -7.10
C THR A 135 -23.84 2.38 -7.86
N PRO A 136 -25.05 2.23 -7.29
CA PRO A 136 -26.30 2.67 -7.94
C PRO A 136 -26.28 4.16 -8.31
N GLY A 137 -25.64 5.00 -7.50
CA GLY A 137 -25.41 6.42 -7.76
C GLY A 137 -24.27 6.72 -8.73
N GLY A 138 -23.64 5.71 -9.34
CA GLY A 138 -22.62 5.87 -10.37
C GLY A 138 -21.18 6.08 -9.90
N LEU A 139 -20.90 6.07 -8.59
CA LEU A 139 -19.52 6.14 -8.07
C LEU A 139 -18.79 4.81 -8.33
N VAL A 140 -17.51 4.88 -8.64
CA VAL A 140 -16.67 3.68 -8.79
C VAL A 140 -16.37 3.10 -7.41
N ALA A 141 -16.42 1.77 -7.30
CA ALA A 141 -16.00 1.02 -6.12
C ALA A 141 -14.92 0.00 -6.50
N ARG A 142 -13.71 0.13 -5.93
CA ARG A 142 -12.55 -0.72 -6.29
C ARG A 142 -11.48 -0.73 -5.20
N PRO A 143 -10.56 -1.72 -5.16
CA PRO A 143 -9.50 -1.74 -4.17
C PRO A 143 -8.57 -0.53 -4.28
N VAL A 144 -8.01 -0.07 -3.15
CA VAL A 144 -7.14 1.12 -3.09
C VAL A 144 -5.95 1.06 -4.04
N LEU A 145 -5.33 -0.11 -4.19
CA LEU A 145 -4.21 -0.30 -5.12
C LEU A 145 -4.67 -0.23 -6.58
N THR A 146 -5.86 -0.74 -6.91
CA THR A 146 -6.43 -0.59 -8.25
C THR A 146 -6.68 0.88 -8.56
N SER A 147 -7.22 1.64 -7.60
CA SER A 147 -7.40 3.10 -7.72
C SER A 147 -6.07 3.80 -7.97
N TYR A 148 -5.05 3.48 -7.18
CA TYR A 148 -3.71 4.05 -7.32
C TYR A 148 -3.06 3.73 -8.68
N TYR A 149 -3.03 2.46 -9.10
CA TYR A 149 -2.43 2.10 -10.39
C TYR A 149 -3.15 2.73 -11.58
N LYS A 150 -4.47 2.92 -11.49
CA LYS A 150 -5.26 3.59 -12.53
C LYS A 150 -5.20 5.13 -12.49
N SER A 151 -4.62 5.71 -11.44
CA SER A 151 -4.50 7.16 -11.27
C SER A 151 -3.37 7.75 -12.13
N GLU A 152 -3.44 9.06 -12.38
CA GLU A 152 -2.37 9.80 -13.06
C GLU A 152 -1.06 9.78 -12.26
N HIS A 153 -1.12 9.83 -10.92
CA HIS A 153 0.05 9.70 -10.06
C HIS A 153 0.89 8.45 -10.34
N PHE A 154 0.28 7.37 -10.84
CA PHE A 154 1.00 6.17 -11.27
C PHE A 154 1.29 6.16 -12.78
N LYS A 155 0.28 6.45 -13.61
CA LYS A 155 0.39 6.33 -15.08
C LYS A 155 1.36 7.33 -15.69
N THR A 156 1.31 8.58 -15.24
CA THR A 156 2.08 9.72 -15.74
C THR A 156 3.11 10.18 -14.71
N ARG A 157 3.55 9.27 -13.83
CA ARG A 157 4.58 9.54 -12.82
C ARG A 157 5.85 10.11 -13.50
N PRO A 158 6.47 11.15 -12.92
CA PRO A 158 7.71 11.67 -13.44
C PRO A 158 8.81 10.61 -13.39
N TYR A 159 9.83 10.76 -14.24
CA TYR A 159 11.00 9.90 -14.16
C TYR A 159 11.63 10.01 -12.77
N ASP A 160 11.80 8.87 -12.13
CA ASP A 160 12.48 8.72 -10.85
C ASP A 160 13.43 7.53 -10.96
N PRO A 161 14.76 7.73 -10.87
CA PRO A 161 15.73 6.66 -11.04
C PRO A 161 15.57 5.55 -9.99
N TYR A 162 15.03 5.86 -8.80
CA TYR A 162 14.78 4.85 -7.78
C TYR A 162 13.56 3.97 -8.09
N ASN A 163 12.63 4.43 -8.94
CA ASN A 163 11.34 3.77 -9.21
C ASN A 163 11.16 3.37 -10.68
N VAL A 164 12.25 2.93 -11.31
CA VAL A 164 12.21 2.29 -12.63
C VAL A 164 11.82 0.82 -12.47
N TYR A 165 10.64 0.45 -12.96
CA TYR A 165 10.15 -0.93 -12.91
C TYR A 165 10.42 -1.68 -14.22
N THR A 166 10.51 -3.01 -14.14
CA THR A 166 10.56 -3.87 -15.33
C THR A 166 9.20 -3.97 -16.02
N SER A 167 8.12 -3.96 -15.24
CA SER A 167 6.75 -4.15 -15.71
C SER A 167 6.20 -2.89 -16.37
N PRO A 168 5.73 -2.95 -17.63
CA PRO A 168 5.07 -1.82 -18.27
C PRO A 168 3.70 -1.55 -17.63
N ASN A 169 3.25 -0.30 -17.68
CA ASN A 169 1.94 0.09 -17.14
C ASN A 169 0.80 -0.73 -17.80
N ALA A 170 0.89 -1.05 -19.10
CA ALA A 170 -0.08 -1.88 -19.80
C ALA A 170 -0.26 -3.27 -19.15
N ALA A 171 0.86 -3.93 -18.78
CA ALA A 171 0.80 -5.23 -18.12
C ALA A 171 0.18 -5.14 -16.72
N ILE A 172 0.50 -4.10 -15.95
CA ILE A 172 -0.04 -3.88 -14.60
C ILE A 172 -1.55 -3.57 -14.64
N LEU A 173 -1.98 -2.83 -15.66
CA LEU A 173 -3.37 -2.37 -15.84
C LEU A 173 -4.26 -3.38 -16.56
N CYS A 174 -3.69 -4.47 -17.07
CA CYS A 174 -4.46 -5.53 -17.71
C CYS A 174 -5.38 -6.23 -16.67
N PRO A 175 -6.70 -6.27 -16.91
CA PRO A 175 -7.65 -6.90 -15.98
C PRO A 175 -7.56 -8.43 -15.98
N ASP A 176 -7.03 -9.03 -17.05
CA ASP A 176 -6.78 -10.47 -17.11
C ASP A 176 -5.51 -10.80 -16.31
N SER A 177 -5.71 -11.47 -15.16
CA SER A 177 -4.61 -11.79 -14.25
C SER A 177 -3.57 -12.75 -14.84
N PHE A 178 -3.94 -13.61 -15.78
CA PHE A 178 -2.99 -14.51 -16.45
C PHE A 178 -2.10 -13.69 -17.38
N GLN A 179 -2.71 -12.85 -18.23
CA GLN A 179 -1.96 -12.03 -19.19
C GLN A 179 -1.07 -11.01 -18.48
N SER A 180 -1.59 -10.37 -17.43
CA SER A 180 -0.84 -9.45 -16.58
C SER A 180 0.38 -10.14 -15.95
N MET A 181 0.20 -11.31 -15.33
CA MET A 181 1.31 -12.05 -14.70
C MET A 181 2.34 -12.52 -15.75
N TYR A 182 1.86 -13.03 -16.89
CA TYR A 182 2.73 -13.52 -17.95
C TYR A 182 3.62 -12.42 -18.50
N ALA A 183 3.04 -11.27 -18.87
CA ALA A 183 3.78 -10.13 -19.40
C ALA A 183 4.79 -9.56 -18.38
N GLN A 184 4.38 -9.41 -17.12
CA GLN A 184 5.29 -8.94 -16.06
C GLN A 184 6.46 -9.89 -15.81
N MET A 185 6.20 -11.21 -15.80
CA MET A 185 7.25 -12.22 -15.67
C MET A 185 8.21 -12.18 -16.86
N LEU A 186 7.69 -12.10 -18.08
CA LEU A 186 8.48 -12.02 -19.31
C LEU A 186 9.39 -10.78 -19.30
N CYS A 187 8.85 -9.59 -19.01
CA CYS A 187 9.65 -8.37 -18.86
C CYS A 187 10.72 -8.49 -17.76
N GLY A 188 10.38 -9.15 -16.64
CA GLY A 188 11.31 -9.42 -15.55
C GLY A 188 12.48 -10.32 -15.97
N LEU A 189 12.23 -11.34 -16.79
CA LEU A 189 13.26 -12.23 -17.35
C LEU A 189 14.15 -11.49 -18.35
N LEU A 190 13.57 -10.71 -19.27
CA LEU A 190 14.32 -9.91 -20.26
C LEU A 190 15.24 -8.89 -19.57
N ALA A 191 14.77 -8.27 -18.49
CA ALA A 191 15.55 -7.28 -17.74
C ALA A 191 16.42 -7.90 -16.62
N ARG A 192 16.64 -9.22 -16.59
CA ARG A 192 17.14 -9.93 -15.39
C ARG A 192 18.42 -9.37 -14.75
N ARG A 193 19.35 -8.86 -15.58
CA ARG A 193 20.64 -8.31 -15.12
C ARG A 193 20.49 -6.90 -14.52
N GLN A 194 19.40 -6.20 -14.81
CA GLN A 194 19.11 -4.87 -14.28
C GLN A 194 18.33 -4.93 -12.97
N VAL A 195 17.76 -6.08 -12.60
CA VAL A 195 16.92 -6.24 -11.40
C VAL A 195 17.77 -6.17 -10.13
N LEU A 196 17.50 -5.18 -9.29
CA LEU A 196 18.17 -4.98 -7.99
C LEU A 196 17.27 -5.31 -6.79
N ARG A 197 15.96 -5.38 -7.02
CA ARG A 197 14.95 -5.70 -6.00
C ARG A 197 13.78 -6.41 -6.66
N VAL A 198 13.25 -7.44 -6.00
CA VAL A 198 12.10 -8.23 -6.47
C VAL A 198 10.98 -8.11 -5.45
N GLY A 199 9.73 -7.92 -5.87
CA GLY A 199 8.68 -7.66 -4.92
C GLY A 199 7.26 -7.82 -5.44
N ALA A 200 6.34 -7.72 -4.49
CA ALA A 200 4.90 -7.61 -4.66
C ALA A 200 4.36 -6.96 -3.38
N VAL A 201 3.12 -6.46 -3.37
CA VAL A 201 2.57 -5.85 -2.14
C VAL A 201 2.58 -6.84 -0.96
N PHE A 202 2.13 -8.07 -1.19
CA PHE A 202 2.11 -9.12 -0.17
C PHE A 202 2.99 -10.30 -0.57
N ALA A 203 3.57 -10.98 0.43
CA ALA A 203 4.35 -12.21 0.25
C ALA A 203 3.62 -13.26 -0.60
N SER A 204 2.32 -13.45 -0.37
CA SER A 204 1.48 -14.37 -1.16
C SER A 204 1.44 -14.02 -2.65
N GLY A 205 1.51 -12.74 -3.01
CA GLY A 205 1.58 -12.28 -4.39
C GLY A 205 2.89 -12.68 -5.07
N LEU A 206 4.02 -12.51 -4.38
CA LEU A 206 5.33 -12.91 -4.90
C LEU A 206 5.44 -14.43 -5.02
N LEU A 207 4.97 -15.19 -4.03
CA LEU A 207 4.93 -16.65 -4.09
C LEU A 207 4.08 -17.15 -5.27
N ARG A 208 2.96 -16.48 -5.57
CA ARG A 208 2.16 -16.78 -6.76
C ARG A 208 2.90 -16.50 -8.06
N ALA A 209 3.71 -15.45 -8.12
CA ALA A 209 4.56 -15.17 -9.28
C ALA A 209 5.65 -16.25 -9.46
N ILE A 210 6.29 -16.68 -8.38
CA ILE A 210 7.25 -17.79 -8.41
C ILE A 210 6.57 -19.08 -8.87
N ARG A 211 5.38 -19.39 -8.33
CA ARG A 211 4.57 -20.53 -8.78
C ARG A 211 4.15 -20.42 -10.24
N PHE A 212 3.86 -19.21 -10.72
CA PHE A 212 3.56 -18.99 -12.13
C PHE A 212 4.76 -19.34 -13.01
N LEU A 213 5.97 -18.91 -12.62
CA LEU A 213 7.19 -19.28 -13.33
C LEU A 213 7.40 -20.81 -13.32
N GLN A 214 7.16 -21.50 -12.20
CA GLN A 214 7.23 -22.97 -12.12
C GLN A 214 6.34 -23.66 -13.17
N LEU A 215 5.15 -23.11 -13.42
CA LEU A 215 4.16 -23.72 -14.31
C LEU A 215 4.33 -23.30 -15.78
N HIS A 216 4.94 -22.15 -16.03
CA HIS A 216 4.92 -21.49 -17.35
C HIS A 216 6.31 -21.17 -17.92
N TRP A 217 7.41 -21.54 -17.25
CA TRP A 217 8.77 -21.22 -17.71
C TRP A 217 9.06 -21.73 -19.13
N SER A 218 8.51 -22.88 -19.52
CA SER A 218 8.75 -23.46 -20.85
C SER A 218 8.15 -22.60 -21.96
N GLN A 219 6.96 -22.06 -21.73
CA GLN A 219 6.29 -21.11 -22.63
C GLN A 219 7.06 -19.79 -22.66
N LEU A 220 7.44 -19.25 -21.50
CA LEU A 220 8.22 -18.01 -21.41
C LEU A 220 9.57 -18.13 -22.12
N ALA A 221 10.28 -19.24 -21.96
CA ALA A 221 11.55 -19.50 -22.63
C ALA A 221 11.38 -19.62 -24.15
N ASN A 222 10.29 -20.24 -24.62
CA ASN A 222 9.99 -20.32 -26.05
C ASN A 222 9.72 -18.94 -26.66
N ASP A 223 8.96 -18.09 -25.97
CA ASP A 223 8.69 -16.71 -26.39
C ASP A 223 9.99 -15.90 -26.48
N ILE A 224 10.87 -16.02 -25.46
CA ILE A 224 12.20 -15.39 -25.45
C ILE A 224 13.06 -15.88 -26.62
N ARG A 225 13.09 -17.20 -26.87
CA ARG A 225 13.90 -17.80 -27.94
C ARG A 225 13.51 -17.27 -29.32
N ASN A 226 12.21 -17.24 -29.58
CA ASN A 226 11.68 -16.93 -30.91
C ASN A 226 11.44 -15.43 -31.10
N GLY A 227 11.45 -14.64 -30.01
CA GLY A 227 11.07 -13.24 -30.05
C GLY A 227 9.58 -13.03 -30.38
N THR A 228 8.73 -14.01 -30.09
CA THR A 228 7.30 -13.98 -30.43
C THR A 228 6.47 -14.19 -29.17
N LEU A 229 5.43 -13.38 -29.01
CA LEU A 229 4.58 -13.42 -27.82
C LEU A 229 3.57 -14.57 -27.93
N ASN A 230 3.34 -15.25 -26.81
CA ASN A 230 2.38 -16.34 -26.69
C ASN A 230 0.98 -15.89 -27.18
N PRO A 231 0.34 -16.63 -28.11
CA PRO A 231 -0.98 -16.28 -28.63
C PRO A 231 -2.11 -16.20 -27.58
N ARG A 232 -1.90 -16.75 -26.38
CA ARG A 232 -2.82 -16.59 -25.25
C ARG A 232 -2.86 -15.16 -24.71
N ILE A 233 -1.88 -14.34 -25.05
CA ILE A 233 -1.87 -12.92 -24.73
C ILE A 233 -2.61 -12.18 -25.83
N THR A 234 -3.86 -11.82 -25.54
CA THR A 234 -4.81 -11.20 -26.48
C THR A 234 -5.02 -9.71 -26.21
N ASP A 235 -4.57 -9.19 -25.06
CA ASP A 235 -4.63 -7.77 -24.73
C ASP A 235 -3.72 -6.96 -25.66
N LEU A 236 -4.33 -6.08 -26.45
CA LEU A 236 -3.63 -5.29 -27.47
C LEU A 236 -2.55 -4.38 -26.88
N ASN A 237 -2.80 -3.77 -25.70
CA ASN A 237 -1.83 -2.87 -25.10
C ASN A 237 -0.58 -3.64 -24.61
N ILE A 238 -0.76 -4.87 -24.14
CA ILE A 238 0.36 -5.76 -23.83
C ILE A 238 1.09 -6.15 -25.12
N GLN A 239 0.37 -6.55 -26.17
CA GLN A 239 0.98 -6.93 -27.45
C GLN A 239 1.84 -5.79 -28.02
N ASP A 240 1.32 -4.57 -28.03
CA ASP A 240 2.05 -3.37 -28.50
C ASP A 240 3.32 -3.13 -27.69
N CYS A 241 3.23 -3.15 -26.35
CA CYS A 241 4.40 -2.98 -25.48
C CYS A 241 5.43 -4.09 -25.67
N MET A 242 4.98 -5.33 -25.84
CA MET A 242 5.88 -6.48 -26.01
C MET A 242 6.55 -6.50 -27.37
N HIS A 243 5.90 -6.00 -28.42
CA HIS A 243 6.48 -5.92 -29.77
C HIS A 243 7.76 -5.06 -29.80
N GLU A 244 7.85 -4.02 -28.96
CA GLU A 244 9.05 -3.17 -28.87
C GLU A 244 10.20 -3.81 -28.07
N VAL A 245 9.87 -4.65 -27.09
CA VAL A 245 10.82 -5.15 -26.08
C VAL A 245 11.27 -6.58 -26.36
N LEU A 246 10.39 -7.43 -26.89
CA LEU A 246 10.66 -8.85 -27.13
C LEU A 246 11.44 -9.03 -28.42
N LYS A 247 12.67 -9.52 -28.29
CA LYS A 247 13.55 -9.87 -29.41
C LYS A 247 14.03 -11.30 -29.23
N PRO A 248 14.34 -12.04 -30.31
CA PRO A 248 14.88 -13.38 -30.19
C PRO A 248 16.18 -13.38 -29.38
N ASP A 249 16.21 -14.13 -28.27
CA ASP A 249 17.38 -14.30 -27.40
C ASP A 249 17.50 -15.78 -26.98
N PRO A 250 18.06 -16.65 -27.85
CA PRO A 250 18.22 -18.06 -27.55
C PRO A 250 19.06 -18.33 -26.30
N ASP A 251 20.10 -17.51 -26.05
CA ASP A 251 20.99 -17.68 -24.90
C ASP A 251 20.25 -17.45 -23.57
N LEU A 252 19.41 -16.42 -23.50
CA LEU A 252 18.54 -16.19 -22.34
C LEU A 252 17.50 -17.31 -22.19
N ALA A 253 16.92 -17.77 -23.28
CA ALA A 253 15.96 -18.89 -23.23
C ALA A 253 16.60 -20.17 -22.69
N ASP A 254 17.78 -20.56 -23.20
CA ASP A 254 18.55 -21.71 -22.73
C ASP A 254 18.93 -21.57 -21.25
N PHE A 255 19.32 -20.36 -20.84
CA PHE A 255 19.56 -20.05 -19.43
C PHE A 255 18.31 -20.27 -18.56
N VAL A 256 17.14 -19.76 -18.98
CA VAL A 256 15.88 -19.93 -18.23
C VAL A 256 15.49 -21.39 -18.16
N CYS A 257 15.59 -22.14 -19.26
CA CYS A 257 15.35 -23.60 -19.27
C CYS A 257 16.22 -24.30 -18.23
N LYS A 258 17.54 -24.07 -18.28
CA LYS A 258 18.51 -24.69 -17.36
C LYS A 258 18.24 -24.38 -15.89
N GLN A 259 17.76 -23.17 -15.57
CA GLN A 259 17.45 -22.82 -14.18
C GLN A 259 16.13 -23.44 -13.68
N CYS A 260 15.18 -23.70 -14.57
CA CYS A 260 13.79 -24.06 -14.23
C CYS A 260 13.41 -25.52 -14.53
N GLU A 261 14.20 -26.28 -15.30
CA GLU A 261 13.88 -27.66 -15.72
C GLU A 261 13.93 -28.68 -14.57
N GLY A 262 14.67 -28.39 -13.51
CA GLY A 262 14.81 -29.28 -12.35
C GLY A 262 13.73 -29.09 -11.28
N GLU A 263 13.64 -30.06 -10.38
CA GLU A 263 12.76 -30.00 -9.20
C GLU A 263 13.32 -29.10 -8.09
N ASN A 264 14.62 -28.79 -8.13
CA ASN A 264 15.25 -27.94 -7.13
C ASN A 264 15.04 -26.45 -7.45
N TRP A 265 14.15 -25.81 -6.70
CA TRP A 265 13.85 -24.38 -6.80
C TRP A 265 14.49 -23.55 -5.68
N ASP A 266 15.40 -24.13 -4.89
CA ASP A 266 16.18 -23.41 -3.89
C ASP A 266 16.92 -22.24 -4.54
N ARG A 267 16.84 -21.07 -3.91
CA ARG A 267 17.47 -19.80 -4.33
C ARG A 267 17.16 -19.38 -5.77
N ILE A 268 16.08 -19.87 -6.37
CA ILE A 268 15.73 -19.60 -7.77
C ILE A 268 15.71 -18.10 -8.09
N ILE A 269 15.31 -17.25 -7.13
CA ILE A 269 15.29 -15.79 -7.33
C ILE A 269 16.69 -15.27 -7.61
N THR A 270 17.69 -15.64 -6.80
CA THR A 270 19.09 -15.20 -7.02
C THR A 270 19.75 -15.89 -8.20
N ARG A 271 19.31 -17.11 -8.58
CA ARG A 271 19.79 -17.76 -9.79
C ARG A 271 19.33 -17.00 -11.04
N ILE A 272 18.05 -16.66 -11.13
CA ILE A 272 17.48 -15.95 -12.28
C ILE A 272 17.85 -14.47 -12.26
N TRP A 273 17.69 -13.80 -11.12
CA TRP A 273 17.95 -12.37 -10.90
C TRP A 273 19.13 -12.18 -9.94
N PRO A 274 20.38 -12.36 -10.39
CA PRO A 274 21.56 -12.45 -9.53
C PRO A 274 21.95 -11.15 -8.83
N ASN A 275 21.48 -10.01 -9.32
CA ASN A 275 21.77 -8.70 -8.74
C ASN A 275 20.73 -8.26 -7.70
N THR A 276 19.76 -9.13 -7.38
CA THR A 276 18.72 -8.85 -6.38
C THR A 276 19.34 -8.69 -4.99
N LYS A 277 19.13 -7.53 -4.38
CA LYS A 277 19.67 -7.17 -3.06
C LYS A 277 18.72 -7.55 -1.92
N TYR A 278 17.41 -7.50 -2.16
CA TYR A 278 16.37 -7.81 -1.18
C TYR A 278 15.03 -8.11 -1.86
N LEU A 279 14.09 -8.70 -1.11
CA LEU A 279 12.70 -8.84 -1.50
C LEU A 279 11.87 -7.74 -0.86
N ASP A 280 11.09 -6.99 -1.65
CA ASP A 280 10.17 -5.97 -1.14
C ASP A 280 8.76 -6.54 -1.09
N VAL A 281 8.39 -7.04 0.09
CA VAL A 281 7.14 -7.78 0.33
C VAL A 281 6.71 -7.64 1.79
N ILE A 282 5.42 -7.41 2.02
CA ILE A 282 4.87 -7.45 3.39
C ILE A 282 4.91 -8.90 3.90
N VAL A 283 5.67 -9.12 4.98
CA VAL A 283 5.77 -10.37 5.76
C VAL A 283 5.41 -10.19 7.24
N THR A 284 4.85 -9.05 7.63
CA THR A 284 4.28 -8.84 8.97
C THR A 284 2.84 -9.35 9.07
N GLY A 285 2.34 -9.52 10.30
CA GLY A 285 0.97 -10.01 10.55
C GLY A 285 0.75 -11.40 9.95
N ALA A 286 -0.42 -11.62 9.32
CA ALA A 286 -0.77 -12.90 8.71
C ALA A 286 0.17 -13.34 7.56
N MET A 287 1.00 -12.45 7.02
CA MET A 287 1.95 -12.80 5.95
C MET A 287 3.24 -13.45 6.47
N SER A 288 3.49 -13.44 7.80
CA SER A 288 4.69 -14.03 8.41
C SER A 288 4.83 -15.53 8.16
N GLN A 289 3.70 -16.23 7.98
CA GLN A 289 3.66 -17.65 7.63
C GLN A 289 4.43 -18.00 6.34
N TYR A 290 4.64 -17.01 5.45
CA TYR A 290 5.31 -17.20 4.17
C TYR A 290 6.82 -16.97 4.22
N ILE A 291 7.37 -16.50 5.35
CA ILE A 291 8.81 -16.23 5.50
C ILE A 291 9.66 -17.45 5.14
N PRO A 292 9.41 -18.67 5.67
CA PRO A 292 10.26 -19.83 5.36
C PRO A 292 10.26 -20.17 3.86
N THR A 293 9.12 -20.04 3.20
CA THR A 293 8.99 -20.31 1.76
C THR A 293 9.72 -19.27 0.91
N LEU A 294 9.67 -17.99 1.31
CA LEU A 294 10.44 -16.93 0.65
C LEU A 294 11.94 -17.09 0.87
N ASP A 295 12.37 -17.49 2.06
CA ASP A 295 13.77 -17.78 2.37
C ASP A 295 14.30 -18.93 1.49
N TYR A 296 13.52 -19.99 1.32
CA TYR A 296 13.84 -21.08 0.39
C TYR A 296 14.03 -20.58 -1.05
N TYR A 297 13.08 -19.85 -1.62
CA TYR A 297 13.20 -19.39 -3.02
C TYR A 297 14.25 -18.29 -3.23
N SER A 298 14.59 -17.54 -2.19
CA SER A 298 15.54 -16.42 -2.27
C SER A 298 16.96 -16.78 -1.84
N GLY A 299 17.14 -17.88 -1.08
CA GLY A 299 18.40 -18.16 -0.41
C GLY A 299 18.67 -17.25 0.79
N GLY A 300 17.60 -16.79 1.46
CA GLY A 300 17.68 -15.91 2.63
C GLY A 300 18.02 -14.46 2.31
N LEU A 301 17.53 -13.93 1.17
CA LEU A 301 17.63 -12.49 0.90
C LEU A 301 16.85 -11.69 1.96
N PRO A 302 17.30 -10.47 2.32
CA PRO A 302 16.55 -9.60 3.22
C PRO A 302 15.10 -9.39 2.75
N LEU A 303 14.14 -9.43 3.69
CA LEU A 303 12.71 -9.23 3.43
C LEU A 303 12.28 -7.86 3.93
N ALA A 304 12.17 -6.90 3.02
CA ALA A 304 11.82 -5.52 3.33
C ALA A 304 10.31 -5.34 3.45
N CYS A 305 9.84 -5.04 4.67
CA CYS A 305 8.49 -4.54 4.93
C CYS A 305 8.51 -3.02 4.97
N THR A 306 8.07 -2.35 3.91
CA THR A 306 8.33 -0.91 3.70
C THR A 306 7.22 0.02 4.19
N MET A 307 5.95 -0.37 4.03
CA MET A 307 4.79 0.49 4.28
C MET A 307 3.70 -0.25 5.06
N TYR A 308 2.94 0.52 5.82
CA TYR A 308 1.71 0.08 6.47
C TYR A 308 0.55 1.01 6.10
N ALA A 309 -0.49 0.44 5.48
CA ALA A 309 -1.61 1.18 4.91
C ALA A 309 -2.85 0.29 4.81
N SER A 310 -4.02 0.92 4.68
CA SER A 310 -5.31 0.29 4.44
C SER A 310 -6.13 1.04 3.36
N SER A 311 -7.35 0.58 3.09
CA SER A 311 -8.26 1.26 2.15
C SER A 311 -8.82 2.56 2.73
N GLU A 312 -8.95 2.63 4.05
CA GLU A 312 -9.41 3.77 4.84
C GLU A 312 -8.33 4.83 4.96
N CYS A 313 -7.08 4.44 5.24
CA CYS A 313 -5.98 5.37 5.48
C CYS A 313 -4.61 4.76 5.18
N TYR A 314 -3.71 5.58 4.63
CA TYR A 314 -2.29 5.23 4.56
C TYR A 314 -1.63 5.67 5.86
N PHE A 315 -1.11 4.74 6.67
CA PHE A 315 -0.69 5.05 8.03
C PHE A 315 0.75 5.56 8.10
N GLY A 316 1.71 4.80 7.56
CA GLY A 316 3.12 5.07 7.79
C GLY A 316 4.06 4.10 7.09
N LEU A 317 5.33 4.19 7.46
CA LEU A 317 6.43 3.44 6.84
C LEU A 317 7.39 2.86 7.87
N ASN A 318 8.11 1.82 7.48
CA ASN A 318 9.20 1.27 8.27
C ASN A 318 10.47 2.12 8.05
N LEU A 319 10.97 2.75 9.13
CA LEU A 319 12.19 3.56 9.07
C LEU A 319 13.48 2.72 9.09
N LYS A 320 13.37 1.42 9.36
CA LYS A 320 14.44 0.42 9.34
C LYS A 320 14.06 -0.75 8.42
N PRO A 321 13.94 -0.52 7.09
CA PRO A 321 13.42 -1.53 6.16
C PRO A 321 14.28 -2.80 6.05
N MET A 322 15.54 -2.77 6.49
CA MET A 322 16.44 -3.93 6.53
C MET A 322 16.48 -4.64 7.91
N SER A 323 15.58 -4.31 8.84
CA SER A 323 15.45 -5.07 10.09
C SER A 323 14.97 -6.50 9.83
N LYS A 324 15.16 -7.40 10.80
CA LYS A 324 14.58 -8.75 10.69
C LYS A 324 13.04 -8.65 10.63
N PRO A 325 12.35 -9.59 9.95
CA PRO A 325 10.89 -9.60 9.89
C PRO A 325 10.20 -9.55 11.25
N SER A 326 10.77 -10.21 12.27
CA SER A 326 10.26 -10.23 13.65
C SER A 326 10.44 -8.91 14.42
N GLU A 327 11.24 -7.99 13.90
CA GLU A 327 11.60 -6.71 14.53
C GLU A 327 10.99 -5.52 13.79
N VAL A 328 10.22 -5.76 12.73
CA VAL A 328 9.59 -4.71 11.93
C VAL A 328 8.67 -3.87 12.81
N SER A 329 8.89 -2.56 12.78
CA SER A 329 8.03 -1.56 13.41
C SER A 329 7.70 -0.48 12.39
N TYR A 330 6.44 -0.08 12.33
CA TYR A 330 5.97 0.98 11.43
C TYR A 330 5.85 2.30 12.18
N THR A 331 6.46 3.35 11.64
CA THR A 331 6.28 4.71 12.16
C THR A 331 5.09 5.35 11.46
N ILE A 332 4.00 5.55 12.20
CA ILE A 332 2.81 6.27 11.72
C ILE A 332 3.20 7.71 11.41
N MET A 333 2.82 8.19 10.22
CA MET A 333 3.13 9.53 9.75
C MET A 333 2.04 10.50 10.21
N PRO A 334 2.34 11.47 11.10
CA PRO A 334 1.33 12.28 11.79
C PRO A 334 0.56 13.25 10.89
N ASN A 335 0.91 13.37 9.61
CA ASN A 335 0.21 14.20 8.64
C ASN A 335 -0.84 13.42 7.81
N MET A 336 -0.93 12.10 7.98
CA MET A 336 -1.82 11.28 7.16
C MET A 336 -3.27 11.37 7.62
N ALA A 337 -3.51 11.24 8.92
CA ALA A 337 -4.79 11.38 9.60
C ALA A 337 -4.58 12.01 10.99
N TYR A 338 -5.66 12.32 11.70
CA TYR A 338 -5.59 12.39 13.17
C TYR A 338 -5.73 10.97 13.72
N PHE A 339 -4.85 10.54 14.62
CA PHE A 339 -4.75 9.16 15.10
C PHE A 339 -4.98 9.11 16.60
N GLU A 340 -5.92 8.27 16.99
CA GLU A 340 -6.23 7.94 18.38
C GLU A 340 -6.05 6.44 18.62
N PHE A 341 -5.89 6.05 19.88
CA PHE A 341 -5.55 4.69 20.28
C PHE A 341 -6.44 4.24 21.44
N ILE A 342 -7.09 3.07 21.29
CA ILE A 342 -7.85 2.41 22.35
C ILE A 342 -6.90 1.45 23.06
N LEU A 343 -6.72 1.59 24.37
CA LEU A 343 -5.89 0.66 25.14
C LEU A 343 -6.54 -0.73 25.21
N LEU A 344 -5.77 -1.77 24.88
CA LEU A 344 -6.18 -3.17 24.97
C LEU A 344 -5.75 -3.79 26.32
N GLY A 345 -6.55 -4.74 26.82
CA GLY A 345 -6.31 -5.47 28.08
C GLY A 345 -7.39 -5.25 29.14
N GLU A 346 -7.13 -5.69 30.38
CA GLU A 346 -8.10 -5.69 31.50
C GLU A 346 -8.62 -4.30 31.90
N SER A 347 -7.94 -3.23 31.46
CA SER A 347 -8.33 -1.82 31.68
C SER A 347 -8.94 -1.16 30.44
N ALA A 348 -9.37 -1.94 29.44
CA ALA A 348 -9.98 -1.41 28.23
C ALA A 348 -11.28 -0.66 28.56
N PRO A 349 -11.45 0.59 28.11
CA PRO A 349 -12.65 1.36 28.38
C PRO A 349 -13.87 0.79 27.61
N SER A 350 -15.04 0.73 28.26
CA SER A 350 -16.28 0.35 27.58
C SER A 350 -16.66 1.40 26.53
N LEU A 351 -16.84 1.00 25.27
CA LEU A 351 -17.29 1.89 24.21
C LEU A 351 -18.76 2.25 24.42
N SER A 352 -19.05 3.52 24.70
CA SER A 352 -20.41 4.07 24.81
C SER A 352 -20.57 5.28 23.89
N ARG A 353 -21.68 5.33 23.14
CA ARG A 353 -22.00 6.47 22.26
C ARG A 353 -22.33 7.75 23.04
N ASN A 354 -22.85 7.62 24.27
CA ASN A 354 -23.27 8.76 25.09
C ASN A 354 -22.10 9.33 25.92
N SER A 355 -21.01 8.58 26.07
CA SER A 355 -19.83 8.96 26.84
C SER A 355 -18.61 8.33 26.18
N PRO A 356 -18.13 8.89 25.05
CA PRO A 356 -16.99 8.34 24.34
C PRO A 356 -15.77 8.29 25.26
N PRO A 357 -15.04 7.16 25.31
CA PRO A 357 -13.85 7.08 26.14
C PRO A 357 -12.78 8.03 25.61
N ARG A 358 -12.05 8.66 26.53
CA ARG A 358 -10.93 9.52 26.15
C ARG A 358 -9.79 8.65 25.62
N LEU A 359 -9.70 8.54 24.31
CA LEU A 359 -8.66 7.78 23.64
C LEU A 359 -7.29 8.45 23.78
N VAL A 360 -6.25 7.64 23.71
CA VAL A 360 -4.85 8.10 23.78
C VAL A 360 -4.45 8.70 22.43
N ASP A 361 -3.82 9.87 22.44
CA ASP A 361 -3.33 10.50 21.21
C ASP A 361 -2.02 9.85 20.75
N LEU A 362 -1.70 9.98 19.46
CA LEU A 362 -0.46 9.45 18.87
C LEU A 362 0.83 9.82 19.62
N ALA A 363 0.89 11.03 20.20
CA ALA A 363 2.07 11.48 20.95
C ALA A 363 2.14 10.92 22.39
N ASP A 364 1.02 10.39 22.90
CA ASP A 364 0.83 10.03 24.31
C ASP A 364 0.77 8.51 24.52
N VAL A 365 0.99 7.71 23.47
CA VAL A 365 1.05 6.25 23.58
C VAL A 365 2.25 5.79 24.40
N GLU A 366 2.04 4.77 25.24
CA GLU A 366 3.07 4.30 26.17
C GLU A 366 3.80 3.07 25.61
N MET A 367 5.12 3.07 25.80
CA MET A 367 5.99 1.96 25.39
C MET A 367 5.56 0.64 26.01
N GLY A 368 5.48 -0.41 25.18
CA GLY A 368 5.17 -1.77 25.62
C GLY A 368 3.68 -2.08 25.76
N LYS A 369 2.80 -1.07 25.73
CA LYS A 369 1.34 -1.26 25.74
C LYS A 369 0.80 -1.61 24.34
N GLU A 370 -0.34 -2.28 24.35
CA GLU A 370 -1.06 -2.70 23.14
C GLU A 370 -2.31 -1.85 22.97
N TYR A 371 -2.52 -1.39 21.74
CA TYR A 371 -3.61 -0.50 21.39
C TYR A 371 -4.27 -0.91 20.08
N GLU A 372 -5.58 -0.71 20.00
CA GLU A 372 -6.30 -0.70 18.74
C GLU A 372 -6.22 0.70 18.11
N LEU A 373 -5.86 0.76 16.83
CA LEU A 373 -5.66 2.00 16.08
C LEU A 373 -7.00 2.58 15.60
N VAL A 374 -7.26 3.86 15.91
CA VAL A 374 -8.46 4.60 15.50
C VAL A 374 -8.03 5.79 14.62
N PRO A 375 -7.95 5.63 13.29
CA PRO A 375 -7.72 6.75 12.38
C PRO A 375 -8.98 7.62 12.28
N ARG A 376 -8.84 8.90 12.60
CA ARG A 376 -9.84 9.97 12.45
C ARG A 376 -9.38 10.91 11.33
N CYS A 377 -9.78 10.63 10.09
CA CYS A 377 -9.74 11.65 9.04
C CYS A 377 -11.12 12.32 8.97
N VAL A 378 -11.27 13.56 8.52
CA VAL A 378 -12.61 14.07 8.12
C VAL A 378 -12.75 14.06 6.61
N ASN A 379 -12.11 13.08 5.98
CA ASN A 379 -12.74 12.38 4.85
C ASN A 379 -13.14 10.94 5.23
N PHE A 380 -12.78 10.47 6.43
CA PHE A 380 -13.02 9.12 6.95
C PHE A 380 -13.01 9.08 8.48
N THR A 381 -14.19 9.19 9.09
CA THR A 381 -14.40 8.92 10.52
C THR A 381 -14.26 7.39 10.72
N PRO A 382 -13.86 6.91 11.92
CA PRO A 382 -13.09 5.69 12.08
C PRO A 382 -13.86 4.45 11.67
N ILE A 383 -13.08 3.43 11.30
CA ILE A 383 -13.54 2.06 11.34
C ILE A 383 -12.70 1.39 12.42
N VAL A 384 -13.37 1.10 13.53
CA VAL A 384 -12.94 0.07 14.47
C VAL A 384 -13.17 -1.25 13.76
N GLU A 385 -12.17 -1.72 13.02
CA GLU A 385 -11.92 -3.15 12.85
C GLU A 385 -10.62 -3.39 12.08
N LEU A 386 -9.81 -4.28 12.68
CA LEU A 386 -8.48 -4.71 12.30
C LEU A 386 -7.45 -3.59 12.43
N LEU A 387 -6.72 -3.63 13.54
CA LEU A 387 -5.25 -3.70 13.60
C LEU A 387 -4.81 -3.58 15.08
N ASP A 388 -4.43 -4.71 15.69
CA ASP A 388 -3.69 -4.71 16.96
C ASP A 388 -2.32 -4.05 16.71
N SER A 389 -2.10 -2.91 17.34
CA SER A 389 -0.84 -2.18 17.28
C SER A 389 -0.19 -2.19 18.66
N ARG A 390 0.89 -2.97 18.80
CA ARG A 390 1.77 -2.87 19.97
C ARG A 390 2.76 -1.73 19.76
N VAL A 391 2.92 -0.86 20.75
CA VAL A 391 3.95 0.20 20.71
C VAL A 391 5.29 -0.45 21.04
N ILE A 392 6.01 -0.85 20.00
CA ILE A 392 7.32 -1.51 20.11
C ILE A 392 8.45 -0.48 20.24
N SER A 393 8.31 0.71 19.63
CA SER A 393 9.29 1.80 19.73
C SER A 393 8.66 3.15 19.40
N ALA A 394 9.15 4.21 20.06
CA ALA A 394 8.80 5.60 19.75
C ALA A 394 10.01 6.31 19.15
N HIS A 395 9.89 6.79 17.91
CA HIS A 395 10.97 7.46 17.18
C HIS A 395 10.77 8.97 17.16
N PHE A 396 11.44 9.68 18.06
CA PHE A 396 11.54 11.14 18.06
C PHE A 396 12.94 11.53 17.53
N SER A 397 13.05 12.23 16.40
CA SER A 397 14.37 12.58 15.84
C SER A 397 15.05 13.71 16.64
N PRO A 398 16.23 13.50 17.24
CA PRO A 398 16.93 14.55 17.98
C PRO A 398 17.59 15.59 17.07
N ALA A 399 17.87 15.29 15.80
CA ALA A 399 18.60 16.18 14.86
C ALA A 399 17.84 16.42 13.53
N LEU A 400 18.10 17.55 12.88
CA LEU A 400 17.57 17.84 11.54
C LEU A 400 18.25 16.89 10.54
N LEU A 401 17.50 16.31 9.62
CA LEU A 401 18.10 15.71 8.42
C LEU A 401 18.69 16.87 7.62
N HIS A 402 20.02 16.87 7.46
CA HIS A 402 20.68 17.78 6.53
C HIS A 402 20.34 17.34 5.11
N TRP A 403 19.38 18.04 4.51
CA TRP A 403 19.11 17.98 3.08
C TRP A 403 19.95 19.08 2.43
N THR A 404 21.00 18.70 1.70
CA THR A 404 21.77 19.62 0.84
C THR A 404 21.11 19.66 -0.54
N PRO A 405 20.55 20.81 -0.97
CA PRO A 405 19.84 20.92 -2.25
C PRO A 405 20.74 20.90 -3.49
N GLU A 406 22.07 20.85 -3.34
CA GLU A 406 22.98 21.23 -4.43
C GLU A 406 23.71 20.03 -5.03
N ARG A 407 23.24 19.61 -6.21
CA ARG A 407 24.06 19.23 -7.37
C ARG A 407 23.14 19.02 -8.59
N LEU A 408 22.64 20.14 -9.11
CA LEU A 408 22.23 20.26 -10.50
C LEU A 408 23.25 21.17 -11.19
N HIS A 409 24.26 20.55 -11.78
CA HIS A 409 24.96 21.03 -12.96
C HIS A 409 25.33 19.81 -13.81
#